data_AF-A0A7J8UCY2-F1
#
_entry.id   AF-A0A7J8UCY2-F1
#
_cell.length_a   1.000
_cell.length_b   1.000
_cell.length_c   1.000
_cell.angle_alpha   90.00
_cell.angle_beta   90.00
_cell.angle_gamma   90.00
#
_symmetry.space_group_name_H-M   'P 1'
#
loop_
_entity.id
_entity.type
_entity.pdbx_description
1 polymer ?
#
loop_
_entity_poly.entity_id
_entity_poly.type
_entity_poly.pdbx_seq_one_letter_code
_entity_poly.pdbx_strand_id
1 'polypeptide(L)'
;MTKLECENKDELKAQCNHCKSIFFAKSSSGTSHLRRHLSSCLKKVNKDITQYTIATQPSLGGSPFIKNYKFDADECRRAVSTFLVCGKHSFRTVDELRSRYMMRITSPNFKNINRHTIARDVLMYYAKERGHVK
;
A
#
# COMPACT_ATOMS: atom_id res chain seq x y z
N MET A 1 -14.90 2.62 21.10
CA MET A 1 -16.35 2.44 20.90
C MET A 1 -17.00 3.76 21.26
N THR A 2 -18.02 4.17 20.51
CA THR A 2 -18.77 5.40 20.77
C THR A 2 -20.13 5.04 21.37
N LYS A 3 -20.53 5.73 22.43
CA LYS A 3 -21.86 5.55 23.04
C LYS A 3 -22.92 6.11 22.07
N LEU A 4 -23.96 5.34 21.83
CA LEU A 4 -25.15 5.79 21.11
C LEU A 4 -26.18 6.21 22.15
N GLU A 5 -26.70 7.43 22.02
CA GLU A 5 -27.83 7.89 22.83
C GLU A 5 -29.10 7.24 22.30
N CYS A 6 -29.92 6.70 23.21
CA CYS A 6 -31.24 6.17 22.92
C CYS A 6 -32.21 6.81 23.91
N GLU A 7 -33.40 7.19 23.44
CA GLU A 7 -34.41 7.90 24.24
C GLU A 7 -34.93 7.07 25.43
N ASN A 8 -34.78 5.74 25.38
CA ASN A 8 -35.05 4.84 26.50
C ASN A 8 -33.77 4.50 27.28
N LYS A 9 -33.77 4.78 28.60
CA LYS A 9 -32.65 4.50 29.52
C LYS A 9 -32.26 3.01 29.60
N ASP A 10 -33.17 2.10 29.24
CA ASP A 10 -32.93 0.64 29.22
C ASP A 10 -32.23 0.12 27.96
N GLU A 11 -32.02 0.98 26.95
CA GLU A 11 -31.40 0.63 25.67
C GLU A 11 -30.09 1.38 25.40
N LEU A 12 -29.21 1.47 26.40
CA LEU A 12 -27.86 1.98 26.15
C LEU A 12 -27.15 1.09 25.12
N LYS A 13 -26.76 1.68 23.99
CA LYS A 13 -26.04 1.03 22.89
C LYS A 13 -24.66 1.65 22.72
N ALA A 14 -23.72 0.86 22.20
CA ALA A 14 -22.36 1.30 21.89
C ALA A 14 -21.98 0.80 20.50
N GLN A 15 -21.37 1.66 19.69
CA GLN A 15 -20.89 1.32 18.36
C GLN A 15 -19.38 1.12 18.36
N CYS A 16 -18.89 0.10 17.64
CA CYS A 16 -17.46 -0.05 17.38
C CYS A 16 -16.99 0.94 16.31
N ASN A 17 -15.90 1.66 16.58
CA ASN A 17 -15.38 2.68 15.66
C ASN A 17 -14.74 2.05 14.41
N HIS A 18 -14.28 0.80 14.52
CA HIS A 18 -13.57 0.07 13.46
C HIS A 18 -14.52 -0.66 12.51
N CYS A 19 -15.42 -1.49 13.04
CA CYS A 19 -16.33 -2.31 12.21
C CYS A 19 -17.78 -1.79 12.18
N LYS A 20 -18.07 -0.70 12.89
CA LYS A 20 -19.41 -0.08 12.99
C LYS A 20 -20.52 -0.96 13.59
N SER A 21 -20.21 -2.17 14.06
CA SER A 21 -21.16 -3.04 14.77
C SER A 21 -21.67 -2.39 16.06
N ILE A 22 -22.96 -2.56 16.33
CA ILE A 22 -23.66 -2.02 17.51
C ILE A 22 -23.79 -3.13 18.56
N PHE A 23 -23.51 -2.77 19.81
CA PHE A 23 -23.58 -3.64 20.97
C PHE A 23 -24.47 -3.02 22.04
N PHE A 24 -25.11 -3.86 22.84
CA PHE A 24 -25.77 -3.40 24.06
C PHE A 24 -24.73 -3.06 25.13
N ALA A 25 -24.98 -1.98 25.83
CA ALA A 25 -24.14 -1.41 26.89
C ALA A 25 -24.98 -1.14 28.15
N LYS A 26 -25.82 -2.10 28.54
CA LYS A 26 -26.57 -2.07 29.79
C LYS A 26 -25.58 -1.99 30.97
N SER A 27 -25.83 -1.12 31.93
CA SER A 27 -25.00 -0.95 33.12
C SER A 27 -24.87 -2.24 33.95
N SER A 28 -25.86 -3.13 33.88
CA SER A 28 -25.90 -4.43 34.57
C SER A 28 -25.08 -5.53 33.90
N SER A 29 -24.68 -5.37 32.63
CA SER A 29 -24.12 -6.47 31.81
C SER A 29 -22.58 -6.49 31.73
N GLY A 30 -21.90 -5.62 32.48
CA GLY A 30 -20.44 -5.49 32.44
C GLY A 30 -19.89 -5.09 31.05
N THR A 31 -18.58 -5.13 30.88
CA THR A 31 -17.88 -4.69 29.65
C THR A 31 -17.09 -5.80 28.95
N SER A 32 -17.19 -7.03 29.44
CA SER A 32 -16.38 -8.18 28.98
C SER A 32 -16.61 -8.52 27.51
N HIS A 33 -17.86 -8.47 27.01
CA HIS A 33 -18.19 -8.73 25.61
C HIS A 33 -17.62 -7.65 24.68
N LEU A 34 -17.70 -6.38 25.08
CA LEU A 34 -17.13 -5.25 24.35
C LEU A 34 -15.61 -5.37 24.26
N ARG A 35 -14.94 -5.75 25.35
CA ARG A 35 -13.49 -5.97 25.40
C ARG A 35 -13.06 -7.13 24.49
N ARG A 36 -13.79 -8.25 24.52
CA ARG A 36 -13.56 -9.40 23.63
C ARG A 36 -13.76 -9.04 22.15
N HIS A 37 -14.74 -8.18 21.86
CA HIS A 37 -14.91 -7.65 20.52
C HIS A 37 -13.69 -6.83 20.10
N LEU A 38 -13.25 -5.86 20.90
CA LEU A 38 -12.13 -4.99 20.54
C LEU A 38 -10.85 -5.80 20.24
N SER A 39 -10.53 -6.81 21.07
CA SER A 39 -9.33 -7.63 20.88
C SER A 39 -9.33 -8.46 19.59
N SER A 40 -10.51 -8.81 19.07
CA SER A 40 -10.65 -9.59 17.82
C SER A 40 -10.91 -8.70 16.59
N CYS A 41 -11.63 -7.60 16.76
CA CYS A 41 -11.98 -6.65 15.72
C CYS A 41 -10.74 -5.95 15.14
N LEU A 42 -9.84 -5.48 16.01
CA LEU A 42 -8.56 -4.89 15.60
C LEU A 42 -7.72 -5.87 14.77
N LYS A 43 -7.72 -7.17 15.12
CA LYS A 43 -6.98 -8.19 14.37
C LYS A 43 -7.61 -8.46 13.00
N LYS A 44 -8.93 -8.40 12.86
CA LYS A 44 -9.63 -8.59 11.57
C LYS A 44 -9.41 -7.42 10.62
N VAL A 45 -9.59 -6.18 11.08
CA VAL A 45 -9.40 -4.99 10.24
C VAL A 45 -7.97 -4.88 9.71
N ASN A 46 -6.97 -5.23 10.53
CA ASN A 46 -5.58 -5.27 10.06
C ASN A 46 -5.31 -6.39 9.04
N LYS A 47 -6.00 -7.54 9.14
CA LYS A 47 -5.93 -8.64 8.16
C LYS A 47 -6.56 -8.26 6.82
N ASP A 48 -7.69 -7.55 6.83
CA ASP A 48 -8.31 -7.06 5.59
C ASP A 48 -7.38 -6.09 4.85
N ILE A 49 -6.76 -5.12 5.55
CA ILE A 49 -5.81 -4.17 4.96
C ILE A 49 -4.59 -4.91 4.36
N THR A 50 -4.08 -5.94 5.05
CA THR A 50 -2.99 -6.77 4.50
C THR A 50 -3.45 -7.62 3.32
N GLN A 51 -4.69 -8.11 3.29
CA GLN A 51 -5.25 -8.82 2.14
C GLN A 51 -5.45 -7.91 0.92
N TYR A 52 -5.88 -6.66 1.08
CA TYR A 52 -5.94 -5.70 -0.03
C TYR A 52 -4.56 -5.41 -0.64
N THR A 53 -3.50 -5.47 0.16
CA THR A 53 -2.12 -5.30 -0.31
C THR A 53 -1.61 -6.52 -1.09
N ILE A 54 -2.22 -7.70 -0.89
CA ILE A 54 -1.78 -9.00 -1.43
C ILE A 54 -2.67 -9.47 -2.60
N ALA A 55 -3.93 -9.09 -2.63
CA ALA A 55 -4.92 -9.62 -3.57
C ALA A 55 -5.23 -8.60 -4.69
N THR A 56 -4.47 -8.64 -5.78
CA THR A 56 -5.01 -8.20 -7.07
C THR A 56 -4.42 -9.03 -8.20
N GLN A 57 -5.03 -10.18 -8.48
CA GLN A 57 -5.42 -10.68 -9.81
C GLN A 57 -6.19 -12.00 -9.60
N PRO A 58 -7.44 -12.13 -10.06
CA PRO A 58 -8.14 -13.40 -10.06
C PRO A 58 -7.62 -14.27 -11.20
N SER A 59 -7.01 -15.42 -10.90
CA SER A 59 -6.77 -16.46 -11.91
C SER A 59 -8.05 -17.26 -12.12
N LEU A 60 -8.45 -17.44 -13.39
CA LEU A 60 -9.42 -18.45 -13.79
C LEU A 60 -8.93 -19.82 -13.28
N GLY A 61 -9.55 -20.35 -12.23
CA GLY A 61 -9.27 -21.70 -11.72
C GLY A 61 -8.64 -21.73 -10.33
N GLY A 62 -9.46 -21.50 -9.30
CA GLY A 62 -9.50 -22.40 -8.14
C GLY A 62 -8.38 -22.39 -7.09
N SER A 63 -7.33 -21.56 -7.18
CA SER A 63 -6.42 -21.34 -6.04
C SER A 63 -5.89 -19.92 -6.03
N PRO A 64 -5.91 -19.19 -4.89
CA PRO A 64 -5.31 -17.86 -4.80
C PRO A 64 -3.79 -18.00 -4.95
N PHE A 65 -3.30 -17.84 -6.17
CA PHE A 65 -1.87 -17.76 -6.43
C PHE A 65 -1.40 -16.37 -6.01
N ILE A 66 -0.92 -16.26 -4.77
CA ILE A 66 -0.21 -15.06 -4.32
C ILE A 66 1.11 -15.03 -5.10
N LYS A 67 1.15 -14.33 -6.23
CA LYS A 67 2.44 -13.83 -6.73
C LYS A 67 2.94 -12.90 -5.63
N ASN A 68 3.96 -13.34 -4.89
CA ASN A 68 4.67 -12.49 -3.94
C ASN A 68 5.23 -11.30 -4.74
N TYR A 69 4.47 -10.21 -4.82
CA TYR A 69 4.92 -8.99 -5.46
C TYR A 69 6.06 -8.44 -4.62
N LYS A 70 7.28 -8.60 -5.12
CA LYS A 70 8.47 -8.02 -4.54
C LYS A 70 8.83 -6.80 -5.37
N PHE A 71 8.84 -5.64 -4.72
CA PHE A 71 9.31 -4.42 -5.37
C PHE A 71 10.81 -4.56 -5.70
N ASP A 72 11.13 -4.50 -6.99
CA ASP A 72 12.50 -4.47 -7.49
C ASP A 72 12.89 -3.02 -7.86
N ALA A 73 13.69 -2.42 -6.99
CA ALA A 73 14.16 -1.05 -7.18
C ALA A 73 15.11 -0.91 -8.39
N ASP A 74 15.88 -1.95 -8.70
CA ASP A 74 16.81 -1.93 -9.82
C ASP A 74 16.08 -2.07 -11.15
N GLU A 75 15.02 -2.87 -11.19
CA GLU A 75 14.12 -2.93 -12.35
C GLU A 75 13.46 -1.57 -12.61
N CYS A 76 12.96 -0.92 -11.57
CA CYS A 76 12.39 0.43 -11.69
C CYS A 76 13.44 1.44 -12.19
N ARG A 77 14.68 1.41 -11.66
CA ARG A 77 15.77 2.28 -12.12
C ARG A 77 16.10 2.03 -13.60
N ARG A 78 16.18 0.78 -14.03
CA ARG A 78 16.36 0.43 -15.46
C ARG A 78 15.25 1.01 -16.32
N ALA A 79 13.99 0.82 -15.93
CA ALA A 79 12.85 1.34 -16.67
C ALA A 79 12.88 2.87 -16.79
N VAL A 80 13.22 3.59 -15.71
CA VAL A 80 13.38 5.05 -15.74
C VAL A 80 14.55 5.47 -16.64
N SER A 81 15.69 4.78 -16.57
CA SER A 81 16.83 5.05 -17.46
C SER A 81 16.45 4.88 -18.93
N THR A 82 15.77 3.79 -19.28
CA THR A 82 15.28 3.53 -20.64
C THR A 82 14.28 4.59 -21.07
N PHE A 83 13.32 4.95 -20.22
CA PHE A 83 12.35 6.03 -20.51
C PHE A 83 13.06 7.35 -20.85
N LEU A 84 14.05 7.75 -20.07
CA LEU A 84 14.78 9.00 -20.31
C LEU A 84 15.59 8.95 -21.62
N VAL A 85 16.30 7.86 -21.87
CA VAL A 85 17.16 7.72 -23.06
C VAL A 85 16.32 7.61 -24.34
N CYS A 86 15.34 6.71 -24.36
CA CYS A 86 14.46 6.52 -25.53
C CYS A 86 13.59 7.75 -25.79
N GLY A 87 13.08 8.38 -24.74
CA GLY A 87 12.27 9.60 -24.83
C GLY A 87 13.08 10.89 -25.03
N LYS A 88 14.43 10.81 -25.05
CA LYS A 88 15.34 11.96 -25.13
C LYS A 88 15.02 13.03 -24.07
N HIS A 89 14.61 12.60 -22.89
CA HIS A 89 14.26 13.49 -21.79
C HIS A 89 15.50 13.94 -21.03
N SER A 90 15.41 15.14 -20.44
CA SER A 90 16.44 15.61 -19.51
C SER A 90 16.48 14.74 -18.26
N PHE A 91 17.66 14.51 -17.68
CA PHE A 91 17.76 13.89 -16.36
C PHE A 91 17.09 14.71 -15.25
N ARG A 92 16.81 16.00 -15.46
CA ARG A 92 16.01 16.79 -14.51
C ARG A 92 14.56 16.31 -14.40
N THR A 93 14.05 15.59 -15.39
CA THR A 93 12.66 15.11 -15.40
C THR A 93 12.33 14.21 -14.20
N VAL A 94 13.29 13.48 -13.63
CA VAL A 94 13.05 12.67 -12.42
C VAL A 94 12.97 13.50 -11.13
N ASP A 95 13.53 14.72 -11.15
CA ASP A 95 13.48 15.64 -10.02
C ASP A 95 12.21 16.51 -10.01
N GLU A 96 11.50 16.58 -11.12
CA GLU A 96 10.27 17.35 -11.25
C GLU A 96 9.19 16.86 -10.28
N LEU A 97 8.43 17.81 -9.74
CA LEU A 97 7.41 17.54 -8.72
C LEU A 97 6.34 16.57 -9.21
N ARG A 98 5.90 16.71 -10.46
CA ARG A 98 4.91 15.82 -11.08
C ARG A 98 5.44 14.41 -11.29
N SER A 99 6.70 14.27 -11.69
CA SER A 99 7.36 12.97 -11.86
C SER A 99 7.48 12.23 -10.54
N ARG A 100 7.93 12.92 -9.48
CA ARG A 100 7.99 12.36 -8.12
C ARG A 100 6.61 12.00 -7.56
N TYR A 101 5.61 12.85 -7.80
CA TYR A 101 4.23 12.55 -7.42
C TYR A 101 3.72 11.28 -8.11
N MET A 102 3.89 11.19 -9.43
CA MET A 102 3.50 10.02 -10.22
C MET A 102 4.11 8.74 -9.66
N MET A 103 5.42 8.71 -9.43
CA MET A 103 6.09 7.50 -8.94
C MET A 103 5.66 7.09 -7.54
N ARG A 104 5.31 8.03 -6.66
CA ARG A 104 4.75 7.74 -5.33
C ARG A 104 3.38 7.07 -5.39
N ILE A 105 2.55 7.46 -6.36
CA ILE A 105 1.23 6.85 -6.57
C ILE A 105 1.39 5.45 -7.20
N THR A 106 2.34 5.29 -8.13
CA THR A 106 2.58 4.00 -8.80
C THR A 106 3.05 2.92 -7.84
N SER A 107 3.93 3.23 -6.88
CA SER A 107 4.39 2.26 -5.90
C SER A 107 4.79 2.93 -4.58
N PRO A 108 4.23 2.48 -3.43
CA PRO A 108 4.58 3.04 -2.11
C PRO A 108 6.02 2.76 -1.71
N ASN A 109 6.65 1.73 -2.28
CA ASN A 109 8.04 1.36 -1.99
C ASN A 109 9.05 2.10 -2.87
N PHE A 110 8.59 2.87 -3.86
CA PHE A 110 9.48 3.60 -4.75
C PHE A 110 10.11 4.79 -4.03
N LYS A 111 11.45 4.82 -4.04
CA LYS A 111 12.23 5.95 -3.54
C LYS A 111 12.56 6.88 -4.70
N ASN A 112 12.32 8.18 -4.50
CA ASN A 112 12.65 9.19 -5.51
C ASN A 112 14.12 9.10 -5.93
N ILE A 113 14.34 9.05 -7.23
CA ILE A 113 15.67 9.04 -7.85
C ILE A 113 16.05 10.48 -8.16
N ASN A 114 17.29 10.87 -7.86
CA ASN A 114 17.80 12.19 -8.26
C ASN A 114 18.48 12.15 -9.62
N ARG A 115 18.58 13.30 -10.31
CA ARG A 115 19.21 13.42 -11.63
C ARG A 115 20.65 12.87 -11.70
N HIS A 116 21.42 13.00 -10.62
CA HIS A 116 22.82 12.56 -10.58
C HIS A 116 22.93 11.03 -10.48
N THR A 117 21.97 10.40 -9.80
CA THR A 117 21.87 8.95 -9.66
C THR A 117 21.46 8.35 -10.99
N ILE A 118 20.39 8.88 -11.61
CA ILE A 118 19.95 8.34 -12.90
C ILE A 118 21.00 8.54 -14.00
N ALA A 119 21.77 9.63 -13.98
CA ALA A 119 22.88 9.83 -14.90
C ALA A 119 23.97 8.75 -14.75
N ARG A 120 24.34 8.41 -13.50
CA ARG A 120 25.28 7.30 -13.22
C ARG A 120 24.71 5.96 -13.67
N ASP A 121 23.42 5.75 -13.45
CA ASP A 121 22.73 4.51 -13.82
C ASP A 121 22.73 4.31 -15.34
N VAL A 122 22.37 5.34 -16.10
CA VAL A 122 22.40 5.32 -17.57
C VAL A 122 23.80 4.99 -18.06
N LEU A 123 24.83 5.64 -17.53
CA LEU A 123 26.22 5.36 -17.91
C LEU A 123 26.63 3.92 -17.59
N MET A 124 26.25 3.42 -16.41
CA MET A 124 26.51 2.04 -16.00
C MET A 124 25.84 1.03 -16.94
N TYR A 125 24.56 1.25 -17.31
CA TYR A 125 23.85 0.37 -18.23
C TYR A 125 24.46 0.41 -19.63
N TYR A 126 24.80 1.60 -20.12
CA TYR A 126 25.51 1.76 -21.40
C TYR A 126 26.85 1.00 -21.40
N ALA A 127 27.67 1.15 -20.36
CA ALA A 127 28.95 0.44 -20.28
C ALA A 127 28.77 -1.08 -20.30
N LYS A 128 27.74 -1.59 -19.61
CA LYS A 128 27.39 -3.01 -19.59
C LYS A 128 26.96 -3.51 -20.98
N GLU A 129 26.12 -2.76 -21.69
CA GLU A 129 25.65 -3.13 -23.02
C GLU A 129 26.75 -3.00 -24.08
N ARG A 130 27.58 -1.96 -23.99
CA ARG A 130 28.71 -1.74 -24.90
C ARG A 130 29.69 -2.92 -24.90
N GLY A 131 29.89 -3.58 -23.75
CA GLY A 131 30.72 -4.78 -23.69
C GLY A 131 30.14 -5.99 -24.43
N HIS A 132 28.83 -6.00 -24.69
CA HIS A 132 28.15 -7.06 -25.44
C HIS A 132 28.02 -6.75 -26.93
N VAL A 133 28.14 -5.49 -27.33
CA VAL A 133 28.15 -5.08 -28.74
C VAL A 133 29.58 -5.20 -29.26
N LYS A 134 29.85 -6.28 -29.99
CA LYS A 134 31.07 -6.44 -30.80
C LYS A 134 30.96 -5.67 -32.11
#